data_AF-A0A8T0D0K3-F1
#
_entry.id   AF-A0A8T0D0K3-F1
#
_cell.length_a   1.000
_cell.length_b   1.000
_cell.length_c   1.000
_cell.angle_alpha   90.00
_cell.angle_beta   90.00
_cell.angle_gamma   90.00
#
_symmetry.space_group_name_H-M   'P 1'
#
loop_
_entity.id
_entity.type
_entity.pdbx_description
1 polymer ?
#
loop_
_entity_poly.entity_id
_entity_poly.type
_entity_poly.pdbx_seq_one_letter_code
_entity_poly.pdbx_strand_id
1 'polypeptide(L)' 'MKRDVTTREERSECPEETQSSSSPRRRRRTAFTQSQLAYLEHSFQLQRYLSVPERADLAAQLELTEAQVKTWYQNRR' A
#
# COMPACT_ATOMS: atom_id res chain seq x y z
N MET A 1 14.99 -31.98 -13.38
CA MET A 1 15.18 -30.52 -13.53
C MET A 1 13.88 -29.92 -14.02
N LYS A 2 13.53 -28.73 -13.49
CA LYS A 2 12.38 -27.86 -13.78
C LYS A 2 11.20 -28.00 -12.80
N ARG A 3 11.01 -26.89 -12.08
CA ARG A 3 10.04 -26.60 -11.02
C ARG A 3 8.84 -25.95 -11.70
N ASP A 4 7.63 -26.31 -11.31
CA ASP A 4 6.46 -25.44 -11.47
C ASP A 4 5.47 -25.77 -10.35
N VAL A 5 5.62 -25.08 -9.21
CA VAL A 5 4.59 -25.00 -8.17
C VAL A 5 3.70 -23.82 -8.58
N THR A 6 2.59 -24.15 -9.23
CA THR A 6 1.45 -23.26 -9.43
C THR A 6 0.92 -22.85 -8.05
N THR A 7 1.29 -21.66 -7.58
CA THR A 7 0.62 -21.00 -6.46
C THR A 7 -0.77 -20.60 -6.94
N ARG A 8 -1.74 -21.41 -6.50
CA ARG A 8 -3.18 -21.25 -6.63
C ARG A 8 -3.61 -19.86 -6.17
N GLU A 9 -4.20 -19.11 -7.11
CA GLU A 9 -4.94 -17.87 -6.88
C GLU A 9 -5.91 -18.04 -5.70
N GLU A 10 -5.59 -17.41 -4.58
CA GLU A 10 -6.57 -17.12 -3.54
C GLU A 10 -7.04 -15.69 -3.78
N ARG A 11 -8.18 -15.60 -4.48
CA ARG A 11 -8.93 -14.37 -4.71
C ARG A 11 -9.48 -13.88 -3.37
N SER A 12 -8.66 -13.15 -2.62
CA SER A 12 -9.08 -12.49 -1.38
C SER A 12 -9.57 -11.08 -1.71
N GLU A 13 -10.88 -10.98 -1.86
CA GLU A 13 -11.61 -9.75 -2.12
C GLU A 13 -11.68 -8.95 -0.80
N CYS A 14 -10.75 -8.01 -0.60
CA CYS A 14 -10.74 -7.17 0.60
C CYS A 14 -11.77 -6.04 0.47
N PRO A 15 -12.60 -5.80 1.52
CA PRO A 15 -13.81 -4.99 1.41
C PRO A 15 -13.50 -3.51 1.24
N GLU A 16 -14.20 -2.89 0.30
CA GLU A 16 -14.23 -1.45 0.10
C GLU A 16 -14.96 -0.81 1.30
N GLU A 17 -14.21 -0.18 2.21
CA GLU A 17 -14.82 0.64 3.27
C GLU A 17 -15.51 1.87 2.64
N THR A 18 -16.82 1.73 2.43
CA THR A 18 -17.77 2.82 2.26
C THR A 18 -17.70 3.77 3.46
N GLN A 19 -16.90 4.83 3.37
CA GLN A 19 -17.01 5.98 4.27
C GLN A 19 -18.00 6.97 3.69
N SER A 20 -19.24 6.82 4.14
CA SER A 20 -20.34 7.77 4.03
C SER A 20 -19.90 9.17 4.44
N SER A 21 -19.93 10.09 3.47
CA SER A 21 -19.55 11.48 3.65
C SER A 21 -20.67 12.28 4.33
N SER A 22 -20.51 12.56 5.62
CA SER A 22 -21.06 13.77 6.23
C SER A 22 -19.89 14.64 6.76
N SER A 23 -19.68 15.77 6.07
CA SER A 23 -18.71 16.84 6.34
C SER A 23 -17.22 16.58 6.04
N PRO A 24 -16.54 17.46 5.27
CA PRO A 24 -15.12 17.34 4.97
C PRO A 24 -14.30 17.82 6.16
N ARG A 25 -14.21 17.02 7.22
CA ARG A 25 -13.11 17.16 8.19
C ARG A 25 -11.83 16.82 7.42
N ARG A 26 -11.09 17.86 7.02
CA ARG A 26 -9.72 17.72 6.48
C ARG A 26 -8.95 16.75 7.39
N ARG A 27 -8.67 15.54 6.90
CA ARG A 27 -7.84 14.57 7.63
C ARG A 27 -6.53 15.26 7.98
N ARG A 28 -6.11 15.16 9.25
CA ARG A 28 -4.82 15.69 9.70
C ARG A 28 -3.73 15.07 8.82
N ARG A 29 -2.85 15.91 8.28
CA ARG A 29 -1.71 15.44 7.49
C ARG A 29 -0.84 14.57 8.39
N THR A 30 -0.60 13.34 7.95
CA THR A 30 0.38 12.46 8.58
C THR A 30 1.75 12.75 7.97
N ALA A 31 2.75 12.95 8.82
CA ALA A 31 4.15 13.05 8.40
C ALA A 31 4.78 11.66 8.51
N PHE A 32 5.43 11.20 7.45
CA PHE A 32 6.21 9.97 7.47
C PHE A 32 7.59 10.23 8.08
N THR A 33 8.13 9.24 8.80
CA THR A 33 9.50 9.30 9.29
C THR A 33 10.50 9.12 8.14
N GLN A 34 11.76 9.51 8.37
CA GLN A 34 12.81 9.36 7.34
C GLN A 34 13.04 7.90 6.94
N SER A 35 12.92 6.96 7.89
CA SER A 35 13.03 5.52 7.63
C SER A 35 11.87 5.00 6.79
N GLN A 36 10.63 5.42 7.08
CA GLN A 36 9.45 5.07 6.27
C GLN A 36 9.60 5.58 4.83
N LEU A 37 10.04 6.85 4.66
CA LEU A 37 10.27 7.43 3.34
C LEU A 37 11.36 6.69 2.56
N ALA A 38 12.47 6.34 3.20
CA ALA A 38 13.56 5.62 2.56
C ALA A 38 13.10 4.23 2.07
N TYR A 39 12.31 3.53 2.86
CA TYR A 39 11.78 2.22 2.48
C TYR A 39 10.76 2.32 1.34
N LEU A 40 9.82 3.28 1.42
CA LEU A 40 8.85 3.57 0.35
C LEU A 40 9.56 3.90 -0.97
N GLU A 41 10.60 4.72 -0.91
CA GLU A 41 11.41 5.09 -2.08
C GLU A 41 12.13 3.89 -2.68
N HIS A 42 12.78 3.09 -1.85
CA HIS A 42 13.47 1.88 -2.30
C HIS A 42 12.50 0.91 -2.97
N SER A 43 11.35 0.64 -2.36
CA SER A 43 10.32 -0.21 -2.95
C SER A 43 9.78 0.37 -4.28
N PHE A 44 9.55 1.68 -4.35
CA PHE A 44 9.08 2.35 -5.57
C PHE A 44 10.09 2.29 -6.73
N GLN A 45 11.39 2.37 -6.44
CA GLN A 45 12.44 2.22 -7.46
C GLN A 45 12.47 0.82 -8.06
N LEU A 46 12.20 -0.21 -7.26
CA LEU A 46 12.09 -1.59 -7.73
C LEU A 46 10.78 -1.83 -8.47
N GLN A 47 9.68 -1.24 -7.97
CA GLN A 47 8.34 -1.47 -8.48
C GLN A 47 7.48 -0.21 -8.38
N ARG A 48 7.18 0.41 -9.53
CA ARG A 48 6.42 1.67 -9.62
C ARG A 48 4.93 1.53 -9.25
N TYR A 49 4.40 0.31 -9.23
CA TYR A 49 2.99 0.04 -8.97
C TYR A 49 2.86 -1.18 -8.05
N LEU A 50 2.15 -1.02 -6.94
CA LEU A 50 1.86 -2.14 -6.04
C LEU A 50 0.52 -2.78 -6.39
N SER A 51 0.48 -4.11 -6.34
CA SER A 51 -0.75 -4.86 -6.20
C SER A 51 -1.32 -4.71 -4.78
N VAL A 52 -2.57 -5.16 -4.59
CA VAL A 52 -3.25 -5.11 -3.28
C VAL A 52 -2.46 -5.82 -2.17
N PRO A 53 -1.98 -7.09 -2.34
CA PRO A 53 -1.23 -7.76 -1.27
C PRO A 53 0.09 -7.07 -0.94
N GLU A 54 0.85 -6.65 -1.95
CA GLU A 54 2.13 -5.96 -1.74
C GLU A 54 1.95 -4.64 -0.98
N ARG A 55 0.84 -3.95 -1.25
CA ARG A 55 0.47 -2.74 -0.52
C ARG A 55 0.12 -3.04 0.94
N ALA A 56 -0.61 -4.11 1.21
CA ALA A 56 -0.95 -4.53 2.57
C ALA A 56 0.30 -4.91 3.37
N ASP A 57 1.22 -5.67 2.76
CA ASP A 57 2.49 -6.05 3.37
C ASP A 57 3.35 -4.83 3.72
N LEU A 58 3.46 -3.89 2.77
CA LEU A 58 4.22 -2.65 2.95
C LEU A 58 3.60 -1.75 4.03
N ALA A 59 2.27 -1.69 4.09
CA ALA A 59 1.54 -0.96 5.12
C ALA A 59 1.80 -1.55 6.51
N ALA A 60 1.74 -2.87 6.65
CA ALA A 60 2.02 -3.57 7.90
C ALA A 60 3.47 -3.36 8.37
N GLN A 61 4.44 -3.45 7.46
CA GLN A 61 5.86 -3.24 7.77
C GLN A 61 6.21 -1.83 8.24
N LEU A 62 5.51 -0.82 7.70
CA LEU A 62 5.78 0.58 7.99
C LEU A 62 4.85 1.18 9.06
N GLU A 63 3.95 0.37 9.63
CA GLU A 63 2.89 0.81 10.55
C GLU A 63 2.03 1.94 9.94
N LEU A 64 1.72 1.79 8.65
CA LEU A 64 0.87 2.71 7.88
C LEU A 64 -0.42 2.03 7.47
N THR A 65 -1.39 2.82 7.00
CA THR A 65 -2.58 2.28 6.34
C THR A 65 -2.32 2.07 4.85
N GLU A 66 -2.97 1.08 4.24
CA GLU A 66 -2.94 0.87 2.79
C GLU A 66 -3.30 2.15 2.01
N ALA A 67 -4.23 2.96 2.53
CA ALA A 67 -4.61 4.22 1.91
C ALA A 67 -3.47 5.25 1.89
N GLN A 68 -2.65 5.31 2.96
CA GLN A 68 -1.46 6.17 3.00
C GLN A 68 -0.40 5.70 2.00
N VAL A 69 -0.13 4.39 1.96
CA VAL A 69 0.81 3.81 0.99
C VAL A 69 0.33 4.07 -0.45
N LYS A 70 -0.95 3.82 -0.73
CA LYS A 70 -1.58 4.12 -2.03
C LYS A 70 -1.42 5.59 -2.41
N THR A 71 -1.70 6.51 -1.49
CA THR A 71 -1.60 7.95 -1.74
C THR A 71 -0.15 8.36 -1.99
N TRP A 72 0.80 7.82 -1.24
CA TRP A 72 2.22 8.10 -1.43
C TRP A 72 2.70 7.64 -2.81
N TYR A 73 2.37 6.40 -3.21
CA TYR A 73 2.71 5.86 -4.54
C TYR A 73 2.08 6.68 -5.68
N GLN A 74 0.86 7.17 -5.48
CA GLN A 74 0.20 8.05 -6.45
C GLN A 74 0.82 9.45 -6.56
N ASN A 75 1.41 9.96 -5.47
CA ASN A 75 2.12 11.24 -5.47
C ASN A 75 3.55 11.11 -6.00
N ARG A 76 4.11 9.89 -6.02
CA ARG A 76 5.49 9.63 -6.42
C ARG A 76 5.67 9.36 -7.93
N ARG A 77 4.61 8.91 -8.61
CA ARG A 77 4.64 8.54 -10.05
C ARG A 77 4.94 9.69 -10.99
#